data_AF-A0AAJ2AL55-F1
#
_entry.id   AF-A0AAJ2AL55-F1
#
_cell.length_a   1.000
_cell.length_b   1.000
_cell.length_c   1.000
_cell.angle_alpha   90.00
_cell.angle_beta   90.00
_cell.angle_gamma   90.00
#
_symmetry.space_group_name_H-M   'P 1'
#
loop_
_entity.id
_entity.type
_entity.pdbx_description
1 polymer ?
#
loop_
_entity_poly.entity_id
_entity_poly.type
_entity_poly.pdbx_seq_one_letter_code
_entity_poly.pdbx_strand_id
1 'polypeptide(L)'
;MQMFLLGLGLLLFMSVWHYALRRSILDHYRDQLFDLRDELRETYLLRGWDLNSPLYARLRRLANGYLRSTEAFSLIPFLYLEIRIRANPPLFSAMRTGLEQQLDVEDEALKGFVVDYRRRAFDIMLRYMINGSLLMVSIYSVMVYLTTICTLLRSLHKGAFQWSRRAVAEWFFRKDLVEEYSYRLGRQQRIGGTCKPAS
;
A
#
# COMPACT_ATOMS: atom_id res chain seq x y z
N MET A 1 -11.93 9.92 -35.32
CA MET A 1 -10.51 9.66 -35.02
C MET A 1 -10.25 9.40 -33.53
N GLN A 2 -10.73 10.24 -32.60
CA GLN A 2 -10.49 10.06 -31.15
C GLN A 2 -10.95 8.70 -30.59
N MET A 3 -12.17 8.26 -30.93
CA MET A 3 -12.68 6.96 -30.51
C MET A 3 -11.85 5.77 -31.02
N PHE A 4 -11.31 5.89 -32.24
CA PHE A 4 -10.43 4.86 -32.81
C PHE A 4 -9.11 4.76 -32.04
N LEU A 5 -8.48 5.89 -31.73
CA LEU A 5 -7.26 5.94 -30.92
C LEU A 5 -7.49 5.38 -29.51
N LEU A 6 -8.64 5.69 -28.90
CA LEU A 6 -9.03 5.13 -27.61
C LEU A 6 -9.16 3.60 -27.67
N GLY A 7 -9.88 3.09 -28.68
CA GLY A 7 -10.04 1.64 -28.88
C GLY A 7 -8.70 0.92 -29.07
N LEU A 8 -7.81 1.50 -29.89
CA LEU A 8 -6.45 0.98 -30.09
C LEU A 8 -5.64 0.98 -28.78
N GLY A 9 -5.72 2.06 -28.00
CA GLY A 9 -5.06 2.17 -26.70
C GLY A 9 -5.53 1.11 -25.70
N LEU A 10 -6.86 0.89 -25.61
CA LEU A 10 -7.43 -0.16 -24.75
C LEU A 10 -6.99 -1.56 -25.19
N LEU A 11 -6.94 -1.83 -26.50
CA LEU A 11 -6.52 -3.13 -27.02
C LEU A 11 -5.03 -3.41 -26.74
N LEU A 12 -4.17 -2.41 -26.93
CA LEU A 12 -2.75 -2.49 -26.57
C LEU A 12 -2.57 -2.69 -25.06
N PHE A 13 -3.30 -1.93 -24.24
CA PHE A 13 -3.26 -2.06 -22.78
C PHE A 13 -3.68 -3.47 -22.32
N MET A 14 -4.78 -4.00 -22.86
CA MET A 14 -5.23 -5.35 -22.56
C MET A 14 -4.22 -6.42 -22.97
N SER A 15 -3.53 -6.21 -24.10
CA SER A 15 -2.48 -7.11 -24.58
C SER A 15 -1.26 -7.10 -23.64
N VAL A 16 -0.78 -5.91 -23.26
CA VAL A 16 0.33 -5.77 -22.30
C VAL A 16 -0.04 -6.37 -20.95
N TRP A 17 -1.27 -6.13 -20.47
CA TRP A 17 -1.76 -6.70 -19.23
C TRP A 17 -1.76 -8.23 -19.25
N HIS A 18 -2.36 -8.83 -20.27
CA HIS A 18 -2.55 -10.28 -20.33
C HIS A 18 -1.26 -11.04 -20.61
N TYR A 19 -0.43 -10.56 -21.54
CA TYR A 19 0.73 -11.30 -22.02
C TYR A 19 2.02 -10.98 -21.27
N ALA A 20 2.16 -9.77 -20.71
CA ALA A 20 3.38 -9.38 -20.00
C ALA A 20 3.12 -9.24 -18.49
N LEU A 21 2.32 -8.24 -18.08
CA LEU A 21 2.23 -7.87 -16.66
C LEU A 21 1.67 -9.00 -15.79
N ARG A 22 0.55 -9.62 -16.19
CA ARG A 22 -0.05 -10.72 -15.42
C ARG A 22 0.91 -11.90 -15.25
N ARG A 23 1.70 -12.21 -16.29
CA ARG A 23 2.67 -13.30 -16.25
C ARG A 23 3.84 -12.98 -15.33
N SER A 24 4.39 -11.78 -15.41
CA SER A 24 5.45 -11.34 -14.48
C SER A 24 4.98 -11.32 -13.03
N ILE A 25 3.73 -10.90 -12.77
CA ILE A 25 3.12 -10.96 -11.45
C ILE A 25 3.01 -12.42 -10.98
N LEU A 26 2.50 -13.31 -11.83
CA LEU A 26 2.41 -14.73 -11.51
C LEU A 26 3.77 -15.33 -11.15
N ASP A 27 4.80 -15.08 -11.97
CA ASP A 27 6.14 -15.61 -11.76
C ASP A 27 6.71 -15.12 -10.42
N HIS A 28 6.57 -13.83 -10.11
CA HIS A 28 7.00 -13.27 -8.82
C HIS A 28 6.38 -13.99 -7.61
N TYR A 29 5.08 -14.29 -7.65
CA TYR A 29 4.42 -14.98 -6.54
C TYR A 29 4.71 -16.49 -6.52
N ARG A 30 5.01 -17.11 -7.67
CA ARG A 30 5.50 -18.49 -7.71
C ARG A 30 6.87 -18.61 -7.06
N ASP A 31 7.77 -17.65 -7.30
CA ASP A 31 9.09 -17.61 -6.67
C ASP A 31 8.95 -17.51 -5.14
N GLN A 32 8.09 -16.63 -4.64
CA GLN A 32 7.81 -16.55 -3.19
C GLN A 32 7.27 -17.86 -2.59
N LEU A 33 6.44 -18.61 -3.34
CA LEU A 33 5.96 -19.92 -2.90
C LEU A 33 7.06 -20.99 -2.95
N PHE A 34 8.00 -20.90 -3.89
CA PHE A 34 9.18 -21.77 -3.91
C PHE A 34 10.09 -21.49 -2.72
N ASP A 35 10.37 -20.21 -2.44
CA ASP A 35 11.15 -19.79 -1.27
C ASP A 35 10.50 -20.28 0.02
N LEU A 36 9.19 -20.10 0.17
CA LEU A 36 8.45 -20.59 1.34
C LEU A 36 8.55 -22.12 1.49
N ARG A 37 8.45 -22.86 0.39
CA ARG A 37 8.60 -24.32 0.41
C ARG A 37 10.02 -24.76 0.82
N ASP A 38 11.03 -24.02 0.41
CA ASP A 38 12.41 -24.34 0.72
C ASP A 38 12.74 -23.96 2.19
N GLU A 39 12.21 -22.84 2.68
CA GLU A 39 12.24 -22.43 4.10
C GLU A 39 11.60 -23.49 5.02
N LEU A 40 10.51 -24.14 4.58
CA LEU A 40 9.90 -25.25 5.32
C LEU A 40 10.92 -26.35 5.61
N ARG A 41 11.70 -26.75 4.59
CA ARG A 41 12.71 -27.80 4.72
C ARG A 41 13.84 -27.35 5.63
N GLU A 42 14.34 -26.14 5.43
CA GLU A 42 15.42 -25.57 6.23
C GLU A 42 15.04 -25.47 7.71
N THR A 43 13.84 -24.99 8.02
CA THR A 43 13.38 -24.85 9.40
C THR A 43 13.23 -26.21 10.10
N TYR A 44 12.72 -27.23 9.40
CA TYR A 44 12.65 -28.59 9.94
C TYR A 44 14.04 -29.16 10.25
N LEU A 45 15.00 -28.98 9.34
CA LEU A 45 16.39 -29.42 9.56
C LEU A 45 17.05 -28.68 10.74
N LEU A 46 16.89 -27.36 10.79
CA LEU A 46 17.48 -26.50 11.84
C LEU A 46 16.93 -26.82 13.24
N ARG A 47 15.65 -27.16 13.34
CA ARG A 47 15.00 -27.50 14.63
C ARG A 47 15.06 -28.99 14.97
N GLY A 48 15.65 -29.81 14.11
CA GLY A 48 15.72 -31.27 14.31
C GLY A 48 14.36 -31.96 14.24
N TRP A 49 13.38 -31.37 13.56
CA TRP A 49 12.08 -31.98 13.33
C TRP A 49 12.14 -33.00 12.20
N ASP A 50 11.36 -34.08 12.29
CA ASP A 50 11.38 -35.16 11.30
C ASP A 50 10.74 -34.72 9.96
N LEU A 51 11.53 -34.84 8.88
CA LEU A 51 11.09 -34.61 7.50
C LEU A 51 10.15 -35.71 6.99
N ASN A 52 10.13 -36.89 7.61
CA ASN A 52 9.19 -37.95 7.27
C ASN A 52 7.85 -37.81 8.01
N SER A 53 7.71 -36.79 8.86
CA SER A 53 6.47 -36.56 9.59
C SER A 53 5.29 -36.31 8.63
N PRO A 54 4.08 -36.83 8.96
CA PRO A 54 2.89 -36.61 8.13
C PRO A 54 2.54 -35.12 8.01
N LEU A 55 2.90 -34.32 9.02
CA LEU A 55 2.72 -32.87 9.04
C LEU A 55 3.60 -32.17 8.00
N TYR A 56 4.90 -32.51 7.93
CA TYR A 56 5.80 -31.98 6.90
C TYR A 56 5.25 -32.26 5.50
N ALA A 57 4.83 -33.51 5.25
CA ALA A 57 4.24 -33.91 3.97
C ALA A 57 2.95 -33.15 3.63
N ARG A 58 2.14 -32.78 4.63
CA ARG A 58 0.93 -31.96 4.44
C ARG A 58 1.27 -30.51 4.11
N LEU A 59 2.20 -29.89 4.84
CA LEU A 59 2.65 -28.51 4.58
C LEU A 59 3.30 -28.37 3.20
N ARG A 60 4.14 -29.34 2.81
CA ARG A 60 4.71 -29.41 1.47
C ARG A 60 3.64 -29.56 0.39
N ARG A 61 2.63 -30.41 0.62
CA ARG A 61 1.48 -30.55 -0.30
C ARG A 61 0.66 -29.26 -0.41
N LEU A 62 0.51 -28.52 0.69
CA LEU A 62 -0.17 -27.22 0.69
C LEU A 62 0.56 -26.23 -0.22
N ALA A 63 1.87 -26.05 -0.04
CA ALA A 63 2.66 -25.14 -0.89
C ALA A 63 2.65 -25.57 -2.36
N ASN A 64 2.82 -26.87 -2.63
CA ASN A 64 2.74 -27.40 -4.00
C ASN A 64 1.33 -27.25 -4.61
N GLY A 65 0.29 -27.39 -3.80
CA GLY A 65 -1.10 -27.15 -4.20
C GLY A 65 -1.31 -25.70 -4.62
N TYR A 66 -0.76 -24.75 -3.87
CA TYR A 66 -0.77 -23.34 -4.25
C TYR A 66 0.02 -23.08 -5.53
N LEU A 67 1.24 -23.61 -5.67
CA LEU A 67 2.04 -23.49 -6.89
C LEU A 67 1.31 -24.01 -8.14
N ARG A 68 0.63 -25.16 -8.03
CA ARG A 68 -0.12 -25.75 -9.15
C ARG A 68 -1.36 -24.94 -9.51
N SER A 69 -2.02 -24.38 -8.51
CA SER A 69 -3.32 -23.72 -8.70
C SER A 69 -3.20 -22.20 -8.82
N THR A 70 -2.00 -21.61 -8.73
CA THR A 70 -1.81 -20.14 -8.69
C THR A 70 -2.51 -19.46 -9.87
N GLU A 71 -2.37 -19.99 -11.08
CA GLU A 71 -2.99 -19.43 -12.28
C GLU A 71 -4.53 -19.44 -12.25
N ALA A 72 -5.12 -20.44 -11.60
CA ALA A 72 -6.57 -20.63 -11.51
C ALA A 72 -7.20 -19.77 -10.40
N PHE A 73 -6.42 -19.30 -9.43
CA PHE A 73 -6.93 -18.44 -8.38
C PHE A 73 -7.25 -17.06 -8.91
N SER A 74 -8.47 -16.62 -8.64
CA SER A 74 -8.95 -15.29 -8.95
C SER A 74 -9.78 -14.75 -7.79
N LEU A 75 -9.74 -13.42 -7.62
CA LEU A 75 -10.32 -12.75 -6.47
C LEU A 75 -11.84 -12.93 -6.37
N ILE A 76 -12.56 -12.86 -7.50
CA ILE A 76 -14.03 -12.92 -7.50
C ILE A 76 -14.55 -14.29 -7.05
N PRO A 77 -14.11 -15.43 -7.63
CA PRO A 77 -14.50 -16.75 -7.14
C PRO A 77 -14.08 -16.99 -5.69
N PHE A 78 -12.93 -16.45 -5.27
CA PHE A 78 -12.49 -16.55 -3.88
C PHE A 78 -13.47 -15.84 -2.93
N LEU A 79 -13.82 -14.59 -3.21
CA LEU A 79 -14.79 -13.83 -2.40
C LEU A 79 -16.17 -14.51 -2.40
N TYR A 80 -16.61 -15.01 -3.55
CA TYR A 80 -17.87 -15.74 -3.65
C TYR A 80 -17.84 -16.99 -2.77
N LEU A 81 -16.77 -17.79 -2.83
CA LEU A 81 -16.60 -18.98 -2.00
C LEU A 81 -16.58 -18.60 -0.51
N GLU A 82 -15.87 -17.55 -0.13
CA GLU A 82 -15.79 -17.08 1.26
C GLU A 82 -17.18 -16.68 1.79
N ILE A 83 -17.95 -15.92 1.02
CA ILE A 83 -19.32 -15.53 1.38
C ILE A 83 -20.20 -16.78 1.54
N ARG A 84 -20.10 -17.74 0.61
CA ARG A 84 -20.88 -18.99 0.67
C ARG A 84 -20.51 -19.85 1.87
N ILE A 85 -19.23 -19.94 2.22
CA ILE A 85 -18.78 -20.67 3.41
C ILE A 85 -19.29 -19.98 4.68
N ARG A 86 -19.17 -18.64 4.78
CA ARG A 86 -19.66 -17.88 5.94
C ARG A 86 -21.17 -17.96 6.12
N ALA A 87 -21.93 -18.03 5.03
CA ALA A 87 -23.38 -18.21 5.06
C ALA A 87 -23.80 -19.61 5.55
N ASN A 88 -22.89 -20.59 5.62
CA ASN A 88 -23.17 -21.97 6.03
C ASN A 88 -22.31 -22.38 7.24
N PRO A 89 -22.69 -22.00 8.47
CA PRO A 89 -21.93 -22.32 9.69
C PRO A 89 -21.56 -23.80 9.88
N PRO A 90 -22.43 -24.78 9.55
CA PRO A 90 -22.08 -26.21 9.65
C PRO A 90 -20.96 -26.63 8.69
N LEU A 91 -20.91 -26.05 7.50
CA LEU A 91 -19.84 -26.31 6.54
C LEU A 91 -18.52 -25.71 7.03
N PHE A 92 -18.58 -24.47 7.54
CA PHE A 92 -17.40 -23.81 8.09
C PHE A 92 -16.82 -24.57 9.30
N SER A 93 -17.66 -25.03 10.23
CA SER A 93 -17.21 -25.83 11.37
C SER A 93 -16.62 -27.16 10.92
N ALA A 94 -17.26 -27.87 9.98
CA ALA A 94 -16.73 -29.13 9.44
C ALA A 94 -15.36 -28.95 8.77
N MET A 95 -15.19 -27.90 7.96
CA MET A 95 -13.90 -27.57 7.34
C MET A 95 -12.84 -27.23 8.38
N ARG A 96 -13.21 -26.45 9.40
CA ARG A 96 -12.31 -26.06 10.49
C ARG A 96 -11.87 -27.27 11.31
N THR A 97 -12.79 -28.13 11.72
CA THR A 97 -12.47 -29.34 12.47
C THR A 97 -11.59 -30.29 11.66
N GLY A 98 -11.89 -30.51 10.37
CA GLY A 98 -11.05 -31.36 9.52
C GLY A 98 -9.64 -30.81 9.35
N LEU A 99 -9.49 -29.48 9.34
CA LEU A 99 -8.21 -28.81 9.27
C LEU A 99 -7.45 -28.85 10.61
N GLU A 100 -8.14 -28.63 11.74
CA GLU A 100 -7.56 -28.71 13.09
C GLU A 100 -7.08 -30.13 13.39
N GLN A 101 -7.88 -31.15 13.09
CA GLN A 101 -7.48 -32.57 13.20
C GLN A 101 -6.25 -32.90 12.34
N GLN A 102 -6.06 -32.19 11.22
CA GLN A 102 -4.91 -32.42 10.37
C GLN A 102 -3.62 -31.76 10.87
N LEU A 103 -3.73 -30.84 11.82
CA LEU A 103 -2.63 -30.01 12.32
C LEU A 103 -2.46 -30.15 13.83
N ASP A 104 -3.07 -31.17 14.43
CA ASP A 104 -2.93 -31.44 15.85
C ASP A 104 -1.52 -31.97 16.14
N VAL A 105 -0.80 -31.22 16.97
CA VAL A 105 0.61 -31.44 17.29
C VAL A 105 0.80 -31.05 18.74
N GLU A 106 1.45 -31.93 19.51
CA GLU A 106 1.70 -31.71 20.94
C GLU A 106 2.79 -30.64 21.20
N ASP A 107 3.77 -30.52 20.30
CA ASP A 107 4.81 -29.50 20.37
C ASP A 107 4.26 -28.12 19.98
N GLU A 108 4.16 -27.22 20.97
CA GLU A 108 3.68 -25.86 20.82
C GLU A 108 4.56 -25.01 19.88
N ALA A 109 5.87 -25.28 19.83
CA ALA A 109 6.78 -24.59 18.93
C ALA A 109 6.53 -24.96 17.46
N LEU A 110 6.24 -26.24 17.20
CA LEU A 110 5.88 -26.74 15.88
C LEU A 110 4.49 -26.24 15.47
N LYS A 111 3.53 -26.24 16.39
CA LYS A 111 2.20 -25.66 16.16
C LYS A 111 2.24 -24.18 15.81
N GLY A 112 3.03 -23.39 16.53
CA GLY A 112 3.24 -21.97 16.23
C GLY A 112 3.82 -21.76 14.82
N PHE A 113 4.82 -22.56 14.45
CA PHE A 113 5.40 -22.52 13.11
C PHE A 113 4.40 -22.91 12.01
N VAL A 114 3.61 -23.97 12.20
CA VAL A 114 2.57 -24.42 11.27
C VAL A 114 1.53 -23.32 10.99
N VAL A 115 1.06 -22.64 12.04
CA VAL A 115 0.09 -21.56 11.92
C VAL A 115 0.69 -20.39 11.13
N ASP A 116 1.91 -19.99 11.46
CA ASP A 116 2.61 -18.91 10.77
C ASP A 116 2.87 -19.25 9.28
N TYR A 117 3.38 -20.45 9.01
CA TYR A 117 3.65 -20.94 7.66
C TYR A 117 2.39 -20.89 6.78
N ARG A 118 1.25 -21.35 7.31
CA ARG A 118 -0.03 -21.32 6.60
C ARG A 118 -0.51 -19.90 6.35
N ARG A 119 -0.35 -19.01 7.33
CA ARG A 119 -0.71 -17.60 7.19
C ARG A 119 0.12 -16.95 6.08
N ARG A 120 1.42 -17.20 6.03
CA ARG A 120 2.32 -16.67 4.99
C ARG A 120 1.96 -17.23 3.60
N ALA A 121 1.74 -18.53 3.50
CA ALA A 121 1.29 -19.16 2.24
C ALA A 121 -0.02 -18.54 1.74
N PHE A 122 -0.99 -18.32 2.63
CA PHE A 122 -2.26 -17.67 2.29
C PHE A 122 -2.07 -16.19 1.90
N ASP A 123 -1.24 -15.43 2.61
CA ASP A 123 -0.95 -14.03 2.31
C ASP A 123 -0.33 -13.86 0.91
N ILE A 124 0.64 -14.71 0.56
CA ILE A 124 1.24 -14.74 -0.80
C ILE A 124 0.15 -14.95 -1.86
N MET A 125 -0.75 -15.92 -1.64
CA MET A 125 -1.86 -16.19 -2.57
C MET A 125 -2.85 -15.03 -2.65
N LEU A 126 -3.19 -14.41 -1.52
CA LEU A 126 -4.11 -13.26 -1.47
C LEU A 126 -3.52 -12.06 -2.21
N ARG A 127 -2.24 -11.77 -1.99
CA ARG A 127 -1.52 -10.71 -2.70
C ARG A 127 -1.47 -10.96 -4.20
N TYR A 128 -1.24 -12.21 -4.63
CA TYR A 128 -1.37 -12.58 -6.04
C TYR A 128 -2.78 -12.31 -6.58
N MET A 129 -3.83 -12.74 -5.89
CA MET A 129 -5.22 -12.54 -6.34
C MET A 129 -5.59 -11.06 -6.47
N ILE A 130 -5.10 -10.21 -5.57
CA ILE A 130 -5.31 -8.76 -5.61
C ILE A 130 -4.53 -8.14 -6.76
N ASN A 131 -3.22 -8.38 -6.85
CA ASN A 131 -2.36 -7.75 -7.86
C ASN A 131 -2.58 -8.30 -9.27
N GLY A 132 -3.02 -9.56 -9.40
CA GLY A 132 -3.43 -10.17 -10.66
C GLY A 132 -4.84 -9.78 -11.10
N SER A 133 -5.62 -9.08 -10.28
CA SER A 133 -6.95 -8.59 -10.63
C SER A 133 -6.84 -7.22 -11.30
N LEU A 134 -7.22 -7.16 -12.58
CA LEU A 134 -7.22 -5.91 -13.36
C LEU A 134 -8.07 -4.81 -12.68
N LEU A 135 -9.20 -5.21 -12.09
CA LEU A 135 -10.10 -4.29 -11.39
C LEU A 135 -9.41 -3.65 -10.18
N MET A 136 -8.71 -4.44 -9.37
CA MET A 136 -8.01 -3.91 -8.18
C MET A 136 -6.84 -3.01 -8.57
N VAL A 137 -6.07 -3.40 -9.59
CA VAL A 137 -4.98 -2.56 -10.12
C VAL A 137 -5.53 -1.25 -10.69
N SER A 138 -6.68 -1.28 -11.36
CA SER A 138 -7.34 -0.08 -11.88
C SER A 138 -7.79 0.85 -10.75
N ILE A 139 -8.46 0.31 -9.72
CA ILE A 139 -8.88 1.08 -8.54
C ILE A 139 -7.67 1.71 -7.86
N TYR A 140 -6.61 0.92 -7.62
CA TYR A 140 -5.38 1.40 -7.00
C TYR A 140 -4.73 2.53 -7.82
N SER A 141 -4.65 2.37 -9.14
CA SER A 141 -4.09 3.39 -10.03
C SER A 141 -4.88 4.69 -9.99
N VAL A 142 -6.21 4.62 -9.95
CA VAL A 142 -7.09 5.80 -9.79
C VAL A 142 -6.84 6.47 -8.44
N MET A 143 -6.73 5.70 -7.35
CA MET A 143 -6.45 6.25 -6.02
C MET A 143 -5.08 6.95 -5.97
N VAL A 144 -4.04 6.35 -6.56
CA VAL A 144 -2.70 6.96 -6.65
C VAL A 144 -2.74 8.25 -7.48
N TYR A 145 -3.48 8.25 -8.58
CA TYR A 145 -3.64 9.44 -9.42
C TYR A 145 -4.34 10.59 -8.68
N LEU A 146 -5.46 10.30 -8.02
CA LEU A 146 -6.21 11.30 -7.24
C LEU A 146 -5.39 11.86 -6.07
N THR A 147 -4.66 11.00 -5.36
CA THR A 147 -3.79 11.45 -4.24
C THR A 147 -2.63 12.32 -4.75
N THR A 148 -2.06 11.99 -5.91
CA THR A 148 -1.03 12.81 -6.56
C THR A 148 -1.57 14.18 -6.97
N ILE A 149 -2.75 14.27 -7.56
CA ILE A 149 -3.39 15.56 -7.87
C ILE A 149 -3.64 16.37 -6.59
N CYS A 150 -4.22 15.75 -5.57
CA CYS A 150 -4.51 16.44 -4.31
C CYS A 150 -3.24 16.98 -3.63
N THR A 151 -2.14 16.23 -3.66
CA THR A 151 -0.87 16.67 -3.10
C THR A 151 -0.25 17.81 -3.90
N LEU A 152 -0.31 17.76 -5.24
CA LEU A 152 0.12 18.86 -6.10
C LEU A 152 -0.71 20.13 -5.89
N LEU A 153 -2.04 20.02 -5.83
CA LEU A 153 -2.93 21.17 -5.55
C LEU A 153 -2.65 21.79 -4.18
N ARG A 154 -2.41 20.96 -3.15
CA ARG A 154 -2.02 21.45 -1.82
C ARG A 154 -0.66 22.15 -1.85
N SER A 155 0.29 21.64 -2.63
CA SER A 155 1.61 22.26 -2.81
C SER A 155 1.49 23.63 -3.48
N LEU A 156 0.71 23.73 -4.56
CA LEU A 156 0.45 24.97 -5.29
C LEU A 156 -0.26 26.00 -4.39
N HIS A 157 -1.26 25.58 -3.61
CA HIS A 157 -1.95 26.46 -2.67
C HIS A 157 -1.01 27.02 -1.60
N LYS A 158 -0.13 26.18 -1.03
CA LYS A 158 0.90 26.63 -0.08
C LYS A 158 1.88 27.62 -0.72
N GLY A 159 2.31 27.36 -1.96
CA GLY A 159 3.18 28.26 -2.72
C GLY A 159 2.51 29.62 -3.01
N ALA A 160 1.26 29.62 -3.49
CA ALA A 160 0.48 30.82 -3.74
C ALA A 160 0.25 31.64 -2.46
N PHE A 161 -0.02 30.98 -1.34
CA PHE A 161 -0.19 31.63 -0.04
C PHE A 161 1.11 32.25 0.47
N GLN A 162 2.26 31.60 0.27
CA GLN A 162 3.56 32.19 0.62
C GLN A 162 3.90 33.39 -0.27
N TRP A 163 3.59 33.30 -1.57
CA TRP A 163 3.80 34.40 -2.51
C TRP A 163 2.93 35.60 -2.18
N SER A 164 1.64 35.41 -1.86
CA SER A 164 0.76 36.51 -1.47
C SER A 164 1.21 37.17 -0.17
N ARG A 165 1.67 36.41 0.84
CA ARG A 165 2.27 36.98 2.06
C ARG A 165 3.50 37.83 1.77
N ARG A 166 4.38 37.41 0.86
CA ARG A 166 5.55 38.19 0.44
C ARG A 166 5.14 39.47 -0.29
N ALA A 167 4.22 39.38 -1.24
CA ALA A 167 3.71 40.54 -1.97
C ALA A 167 3.04 41.56 -1.03
N VAL A 168 2.22 41.09 -0.07
CA VAL A 168 1.59 41.95 0.93
C VAL A 168 2.63 42.58 1.86
N ALA A 169 3.65 41.83 2.30
CA ALA A 169 4.73 42.37 3.10
C ALA A 169 5.53 43.43 2.33
N GLU A 170 5.93 43.17 1.08
CA GLU A 170 6.62 44.16 0.25
C GLU A 170 5.78 45.40 -0.01
N TRP A 171 4.46 45.26 -0.19
CA TRP A 171 3.55 46.40 -0.35
C TRP A 171 3.40 47.22 0.94
N PHE A 172 3.22 46.57 2.09
CA PHE A 172 3.13 47.25 3.39
C PHE A 172 4.44 47.91 3.83
N PHE A 173 5.58 47.29 3.52
CA PHE A 173 6.92 47.80 3.87
C PHE A 173 7.57 48.59 2.74
N ARG A 174 6.82 49.00 1.70
CA ARG A 174 7.31 49.97 0.72
C ARG A 174 7.72 51.24 1.47
N LYS A 175 8.96 51.66 1.21
CA LYS A 175 9.73 52.66 1.96
C LYS A 175 9.03 54.00 2.20
N ASP A 176 8.05 54.35 1.37
CA ASP A 176 7.35 55.64 1.45
C ASP A 176 6.64 55.86 2.80
N LEU A 177 6.08 54.80 3.41
CA LEU A 177 5.42 54.92 4.73
C LEU A 177 6.43 55.06 5.88
N VAL A 178 7.59 54.43 5.76
CA VAL A 178 8.64 54.48 6.80
C VAL A 178 9.38 55.81 6.75
N GLU A 179 9.64 56.37 5.56
CA GLU A 179 10.18 57.71 5.40
C GLU A 179 9.20 58.77 5.90
N GLU A 180 7.89 58.67 5.62
CA GLU A 180 6.92 59.66 6.10
C GLU A 180 6.74 59.62 7.65
N TYR A 181 6.72 58.42 8.26
CA TYR A 181 6.62 58.30 9.71
C TYR A 181 7.88 58.77 10.45
N SER A 182 9.07 58.44 9.93
CA SER A 182 10.34 58.91 10.50
C SER A 182 10.49 60.43 10.38
N TYR A 183 9.99 61.04 9.30
CA TYR A 183 9.95 62.49 9.15
C TYR A 183 9.01 63.17 10.17
N ARG A 184 7.84 62.58 10.46
CA ARG A 184 6.90 63.13 11.48
C ARG A 184 7.43 63.00 12.91
N LEU A 185 8.02 61.86 13.28
CA LEU A 185 8.60 61.66 14.61
C LEU A 185 9.82 62.56 14.86
N GLY A 186 10.68 62.77 13.85
CA GLY A 186 11.80 63.71 13.93
C GLY A 186 11.37 65.18 14.07
N ARG A 187 10.21 65.56 13.52
CA ARG A 187 9.66 66.92 13.65
C ARG A 187 9.08 67.18 15.05
N GLN A 188 8.52 66.17 15.72
CA GLN A 188 7.92 66.33 17.05
C GLN A 188 8.98 66.51 18.16
N GLN A 189 10.16 65.89 18.03
CA GLN A 189 11.29 66.10 18.96
C GLN A 189 11.91 67.51 18.88
N ARG A 190 11.80 68.22 17.75
CA ARG A 190 12.30 69.61 17.63
C ARG A 190 11.42 70.66 18.29
N ILE A 191 10.14 70.37 18.54
CA ILE A 191 9.19 71.36 19.10
C ILE A 191 9.21 71.36 20.64
N GLY A 192 9.71 70.29 21.28
CA GLY A 192 9.82 70.19 22.75
C GLY A 192 11.14 70.70 23.35
N GLY A 193 12.08 71.19 22.53
CA GLY A 193 13.45 71.53 22.92
C GLY A 193 13.74 73.03 23.04
N THR A 194 12.83 73.86 23.54
CA THR A 194 13.21 75.21 23.96
C THR A 194 13.72 75.16 25.40
N CYS A 195 15.05 75.11 25.49
CA CYS A 195 15.84 75.35 26.67
C CYS A 195 15.32 76.57 27.46
N LYS A 196 15.03 76.36 28.74
CA LYS A 196 15.13 77.42 29.76
C LYS A 196 16.59 77.91 29.80
N PRO A 197 16.89 79.20 29.60
CA PRO A 197 18.15 79.76 30.05
C PRO A 197 18.16 79.79 31.58
N ALA A 198 19.28 79.37 32.16
CA ALA A 198 19.55 79.49 33.57
C ALA A 198 19.86 80.96 33.91
N SER A 199 19.16 81.48 34.91
CA SER A 199 19.51 82.67 35.69
C SER A 199 18.93 82.51 37.09
#